data_AF-A0A2E9XA28-F1
#
_entry.id   AF-A0A2E9XA28-F1
#
_cell.length_a   1.000
_cell.length_b   1.000
_cell.length_c   1.000
_cell.angle_alpha   90.00
_cell.angle_beta   90.00
_cell.angle_gamma   90.00
#
_symmetry.space_group_name_H-M   'P 1'
#
loop_
_entity.id
_entity.type
_entity.pdbx_description
1 polymer ?
#
loop_
_entity_poly.entity_id
_entity_poly.type
_entity_poly.pdbx_seq_one_letter_code
_entity_poly.pdbx_strand_id
1 'polypeptide(L)'
;MILDLHTHSIKSDDGRAKVENYCKWIRKKEIPLDGFVLTEHRQYDSESDYRSLEDEYNLLILKASEVETDYGHVLVFGVNEDLLHSFDFANIRLPIQTVLNAARENGAFAAPCHPGRKRVGLFSHYELSGPISDVHTVEVFNGGSIPGEDELSVKQAAIHGYKGFGGSDSHVVSRIGYCATAFESDSITTVEGLVGELQSGSFEPISLRPEPKNATTEP
;
A
#
# COMPACT_ATOMS: atom_id res chain seq x y z
N MET A 1 -13.86 -1.92 -8.98
CA MET A 1 -13.56 -1.11 -7.78
C MET A 1 -12.15 -0.50 -7.85
N ILE A 2 -11.92 0.69 -7.26
CA ILE A 2 -10.62 1.36 -7.14
C ILE A 2 -10.31 1.68 -5.67
N LEU A 3 -9.21 1.13 -5.14
CA LEU A 3 -8.76 1.36 -3.76
C LEU A 3 -7.34 1.91 -3.71
N ASP A 4 -7.11 2.89 -2.85
CA ASP A 4 -5.76 3.31 -2.49
C ASP A 4 -5.22 2.39 -1.39
N LEU A 5 -4.26 1.52 -1.70
CA LEU A 5 -3.82 0.45 -0.80
C LEU A 5 -2.75 0.88 0.22
N HIS A 6 -2.31 2.14 0.20
CA HIS A 6 -1.19 2.59 1.01
C HIS A 6 -1.42 4.02 1.49
N THR A 7 -1.91 4.17 2.71
CA THR A 7 -2.14 5.49 3.32
C THR A 7 -1.81 5.48 4.81
N HIS A 8 -1.34 6.60 5.32
CA HIS A 8 -0.95 6.79 6.71
C HIS A 8 -1.81 7.87 7.36
N SER A 9 -2.29 7.62 8.57
CA SER A 9 -3.05 8.58 9.37
C SER A 9 -2.22 9.11 10.54
N ILE A 10 -2.86 9.88 11.42
CA ILE A 10 -2.25 10.32 12.69
C ILE A 10 -1.92 9.17 13.66
N LYS A 11 -2.24 7.92 13.30
CA LYS A 11 -1.85 6.72 14.04
C LYS A 11 -0.42 6.29 13.71
N SER A 12 0.02 6.45 12.46
CA SER A 12 1.45 6.32 12.08
C SER A 12 2.31 7.37 12.78
N ASP A 13 3.60 7.08 12.92
CA ASP A 13 4.58 7.96 13.57
C ASP A 13 4.90 9.23 12.75
N ASP A 14 4.65 9.21 11.45
CA ASP A 14 4.93 10.31 10.51
C ASP A 14 3.70 10.83 9.74
N GLY A 15 2.56 10.15 9.87
CA GLY A 15 1.29 10.56 9.28
C GLY A 15 0.67 11.76 10.00
N ARG A 16 0.07 12.67 9.22
CA ARG A 16 -0.51 13.93 9.75
C ARG A 16 -1.99 14.08 9.46
N ALA A 17 -2.56 13.17 8.68
CA ALA A 17 -3.93 13.23 8.23
C ALA A 17 -4.86 12.49 9.19
N LYS A 18 -5.92 13.16 9.65
CA LYS A 18 -7.06 12.46 10.24
C LYS A 18 -7.82 11.74 9.11
N VAL A 19 -8.30 10.53 9.37
CA VAL A 19 -9.07 9.72 8.39
C VAL A 19 -10.28 10.48 7.84
N GLU A 20 -10.99 11.23 8.68
CA GLU A 20 -12.09 12.10 8.25
C GLU A 20 -11.65 13.15 7.22
N ASN A 21 -10.43 13.69 7.33
CA ASN A 21 -9.92 14.67 6.38
C ASN A 21 -9.61 14.04 5.02
N TYR A 22 -9.17 12.77 4.99
CA TYR A 22 -9.06 12.01 3.74
C TYR A 22 -10.42 11.89 3.06
N CYS A 23 -11.44 11.45 3.79
CA CYS A 23 -12.80 11.30 3.27
C CYS A 23 -13.35 12.62 2.69
N LYS A 24 -13.21 13.72 3.46
CA LYS A 24 -13.59 15.08 3.00
C LYS A 24 -12.84 15.50 1.74
N TRP A 25 -11.55 15.18 1.63
CA TRP A 25 -10.75 15.56 0.49
C TRP A 25 -11.07 14.77 -0.77
N ILE A 26 -11.20 13.44 -0.66
CA ILE A 26 -11.64 12.56 -1.75
C ILE A 26 -12.95 13.10 -2.34
N ARG A 27 -13.95 13.32 -1.48
CA ARG A 27 -15.26 13.85 -1.91
C ARG A 27 -15.15 15.25 -2.51
N LYS A 28 -14.40 16.16 -1.88
CA LYS A 28 -14.26 17.56 -2.36
C LYS A 28 -13.53 17.65 -3.70
N LYS A 29 -12.60 16.75 -3.97
CA LYS A 29 -11.78 16.72 -5.18
C LYS A 29 -12.29 15.76 -6.25
N GLU A 30 -13.38 15.07 -5.97
CA GLU A 30 -13.97 14.05 -6.87
C GLU A 30 -12.91 13.03 -7.30
N ILE A 31 -12.04 12.63 -6.36
CA ILE A 31 -11.03 11.60 -6.62
C ILE A 31 -11.78 10.29 -6.82
N PRO A 32 -11.54 9.54 -7.91
CA PRO A 32 -12.29 8.33 -8.25
C PRO A 32 -11.81 7.13 -7.42
N LEU A 33 -11.87 7.23 -6.09
CA LEU A 33 -11.62 6.14 -5.17
C LEU A 33 -12.95 5.64 -4.60
N ASP A 34 -13.12 4.33 -4.58
CA ASP A 34 -14.19 3.66 -3.85
C ASP A 34 -13.81 3.46 -2.37
N GLY A 35 -12.54 3.60 -2.03
CA GLY A 35 -12.02 3.42 -0.69
C GLY A 35 -10.51 3.52 -0.58
N PHE A 36 -9.99 3.31 0.62
CA PHE A 36 -8.57 3.29 0.91
C PHE A 36 -8.23 2.37 2.10
N VAL A 37 -6.96 1.98 2.19
CA VAL A 37 -6.43 1.14 3.25
C VAL A 37 -5.44 1.93 4.09
N LEU A 38 -5.66 1.94 5.40
CA LEU A 38 -4.72 2.50 6.38
C LEU A 38 -3.64 1.47 6.68
N THR A 39 -2.38 1.81 6.40
CA THR A 39 -1.21 0.91 6.49
C THR A 39 -0.17 1.50 7.44
N GLU A 40 -0.59 1.82 8.67
CA GLU A 40 0.24 2.57 9.61
C GLU A 40 1.59 1.89 9.87
N HIS A 41 2.66 2.68 10.03
CA HIS A 41 3.98 2.14 10.31
C HIS A 41 4.02 1.40 11.65
N ARG A 42 4.65 0.22 11.62
CA ARG A 42 5.15 -0.51 12.79
C ARG A 42 4.09 -0.91 13.81
N GLN A 43 2.82 -0.87 13.41
CA GLN A 43 1.69 -1.18 14.27
C GLN A 43 0.45 -1.57 13.46
N TYR A 44 -0.56 -2.08 14.14
CA TYR A 44 -1.90 -2.25 13.60
C TYR A 44 -2.92 -1.57 14.51
N ASP A 45 -3.72 -0.65 13.96
CA ASP A 45 -4.74 0.08 14.72
C ASP A 45 -6.01 -0.75 14.88
N SER A 46 -6.06 -1.63 15.87
CA SER A 46 -7.26 -2.45 16.15
C SER A 46 -8.41 -1.66 16.79
N GLU A 47 -8.11 -0.55 17.45
CA GLU A 47 -9.06 0.20 18.29
C GLU A 47 -10.00 1.11 17.50
N SER A 48 -9.52 1.72 16.42
CA SER A 48 -10.34 2.69 15.67
C SER A 48 -11.42 2.00 14.83
N ASP A 49 -12.61 2.58 14.85
CA ASP A 49 -13.77 2.19 14.05
C ASP A 49 -14.15 3.35 13.11
N TYR A 50 -14.14 3.08 11.81
CA TYR A 50 -14.38 4.07 10.77
C TYR A 50 -15.73 3.93 10.08
N ARG A 51 -16.60 3.00 10.52
CA ARG A 51 -17.90 2.73 9.88
C ARG A 51 -18.78 3.96 9.69
N SER A 52 -18.78 4.88 10.66
CA SER A 52 -19.54 6.13 10.52
C SER A 52 -19.03 7.02 9.38
N LEU A 53 -17.72 7.00 9.11
CA LEU A 53 -17.14 7.72 7.98
C LEU A 53 -17.41 6.98 6.67
N GLU A 54 -17.38 5.65 6.68
CA GLU A 54 -17.76 4.84 5.52
C GLU A 54 -19.19 5.17 5.09
N ASP A 55 -20.13 5.18 6.02
CA ASP A 55 -21.53 5.53 5.78
C ASP A 55 -21.72 6.98 5.30
N GLU A 56 -21.03 7.94 5.93
CA GLU A 56 -21.18 9.37 5.61
C GLU A 56 -20.61 9.73 4.23
N TYR A 57 -19.48 9.12 3.85
CA TYR A 57 -18.75 9.46 2.63
C TYR A 57 -18.92 8.44 1.51
N ASN A 58 -19.58 7.30 1.77
CA ASN A 58 -19.70 6.17 0.85
C ASN A 58 -18.33 5.72 0.33
N LEU A 59 -17.42 5.45 1.27
CA LEU A 59 -16.05 4.98 1.03
C LEU A 59 -15.78 3.74 1.86
N LEU A 60 -15.10 2.75 1.29
CA LEU A 60 -14.58 1.61 2.03
C LEU A 60 -13.28 2.01 2.76
N ILE A 61 -13.19 1.79 4.06
CA ILE A 61 -12.01 2.12 4.88
C ILE A 61 -11.50 0.86 5.57
N LEU A 62 -10.47 0.25 4.97
CA LEU A 62 -9.83 -0.95 5.52
C LEU A 62 -8.57 -0.61 6.32
N LYS A 63 -8.10 -1.57 7.11
CA LYS A 63 -6.90 -1.45 7.94
C LYS A 63 -5.93 -2.58 7.65
N ALA A 64 -4.65 -2.24 7.62
CA ALA A 64 -3.50 -3.09 7.38
C ALA A 64 -2.31 -2.49 8.16
N SER A 65 -1.09 -2.94 7.88
CA SER A 65 0.12 -2.41 8.51
C SER A 65 1.26 -2.30 7.50
N GLU A 66 2.16 -1.35 7.69
CA GLU A 66 3.47 -1.33 7.03
C GLU A 66 4.56 -1.70 8.04
N VAL A 67 5.23 -2.83 7.80
CA VAL A 67 6.30 -3.35 8.66
C VAL A 67 7.66 -3.21 7.98
N GLU A 68 8.72 -3.14 8.78
CA GLU A 68 10.08 -2.96 8.30
C GLU A 68 10.86 -4.27 8.32
N THR A 69 11.50 -4.57 7.20
CA THR A 69 12.29 -5.80 7.00
C THR A 69 13.72 -5.48 6.58
N ASP A 70 14.57 -6.51 6.60
CA ASP A 70 15.93 -6.48 6.05
C ASP A 70 16.00 -6.25 4.52
N TYR A 71 14.86 -6.32 3.83
CA TYR A 71 14.69 -6.04 2.40
C TYR A 71 13.83 -4.80 2.12
N GLY A 72 13.58 -3.96 3.12
CA GLY A 72 12.74 -2.78 2.98
C GLY A 72 11.37 -2.93 3.62
N HIS A 73 10.43 -2.10 3.23
CA HIS A 73 9.11 -2.09 3.85
C HIS A 73 8.15 -3.06 3.14
N VAL A 74 7.22 -3.61 3.92
CA VAL A 74 6.24 -4.59 3.47
C VAL A 74 4.87 -4.19 4.01
N LEU A 75 3.88 -4.10 3.12
CA LEU A 75 2.48 -3.98 3.52
C LEU A 75 1.94 -5.35 3.90
N VAL A 76 1.22 -5.42 5.01
CA VAL A 76 0.61 -6.64 5.55
C VAL A 76 -0.90 -6.42 5.68
N PHE A 77 -1.66 -7.04 4.78
CA PHE A 77 -3.12 -7.00 4.73
C PHE A 77 -3.72 -8.23 5.41
N GLY A 78 -4.86 -8.07 6.09
CA GLY A 78 -5.52 -9.17 6.80
C GLY A 78 -4.94 -9.46 8.18
N VAL A 79 -4.44 -8.43 8.87
CA VAL A 79 -3.88 -8.56 10.22
C VAL A 79 -4.95 -9.04 11.21
N ASN A 80 -4.67 -10.13 11.91
CA ASN A 80 -5.49 -10.73 12.95
C ASN A 80 -4.67 -11.01 14.22
N GLU A 81 -5.32 -11.47 15.29
CA GLU A 81 -4.66 -11.71 16.58
C GLU A 81 -3.50 -12.71 16.50
N ASP A 82 -3.63 -13.78 15.71
CA ASP A 82 -2.57 -14.77 15.56
C ASP A 82 -1.35 -14.19 14.84
N LEU A 83 -1.56 -13.38 13.80
CA LEU A 83 -0.49 -12.68 13.10
C LEU A 83 0.23 -11.68 14.01
N LEU A 84 -0.50 -10.95 14.85
CA LEU A 84 0.08 -10.01 15.82
C LEU A 84 0.97 -10.72 16.86
N HIS A 85 0.74 -12.00 17.14
CA HIS A 85 1.58 -12.81 18.01
C HIS A 85 2.73 -13.53 17.28
N SER A 86 2.72 -13.56 15.95
CA SER A 86 3.72 -14.29 15.17
C SER A 86 5.06 -13.56 15.05
N PHE A 87 5.05 -12.22 15.05
CA PHE A 87 6.25 -11.38 15.12
C PHE A 87 5.91 -9.99 15.65
N ASP A 88 6.95 -9.27 16.09
CA ASP A 88 6.81 -7.90 16.59
C ASP A 88 6.76 -6.91 15.42
N PHE A 89 5.59 -6.28 15.19
CA PHE A 89 5.38 -5.29 14.13
C PHE A 89 6.25 -4.04 14.35
N ALA A 90 6.68 -3.75 15.58
CA ALA A 90 7.55 -2.61 15.87
C ALA A 90 9.03 -2.87 15.56
N ASN A 91 9.40 -4.11 15.22
CA ASN A 91 10.77 -4.47 14.92
C ASN A 91 11.18 -3.99 13.52
N ILE A 92 12.29 -3.24 13.47
CA ILE A 92 12.82 -2.61 12.24
C ILE A 92 13.87 -3.46 11.51
N ARG A 93 14.05 -4.71 11.93
CA ARG A 93 15.04 -5.65 11.38
C ARG A 93 14.46 -7.05 11.19
N LEU A 94 13.16 -7.13 10.89
CA LEU A 94 12.53 -8.42 10.64
C LEU A 94 13.16 -9.06 9.40
N PRO A 95 13.50 -10.35 9.43
CA PRO A 95 13.77 -11.08 8.20
C PRO A 95 12.49 -11.07 7.34
N ILE A 96 12.57 -10.62 6.08
CA ILE A 96 11.41 -10.57 5.19
C ILE A 96 10.71 -11.93 5.08
N GLN A 97 11.47 -13.02 5.08
CA GLN A 97 10.93 -14.38 5.04
C GLN A 97 10.04 -14.71 6.25
N THR A 98 10.35 -14.17 7.43
CA THR A 98 9.50 -14.30 8.62
C THR A 98 8.15 -13.64 8.39
N VAL A 99 8.14 -12.43 7.84
CA VAL A 99 6.90 -11.69 7.55
C VAL A 99 6.06 -12.41 6.49
N LEU A 100 6.68 -12.83 5.38
CA LEU A 100 5.98 -13.54 4.29
C LEU A 100 5.37 -14.87 4.76
N ASN A 101 6.12 -15.66 5.55
CA ASN A 101 5.62 -16.93 6.09
C ASN A 101 4.50 -16.72 7.10
N ALA A 102 4.70 -15.81 8.06
CA ALA A 102 3.70 -15.51 9.07
C ALA A 102 2.41 -15.00 8.43
N ALA A 103 2.49 -14.10 7.44
CA ALA A 103 1.30 -13.63 6.73
C ALA A 103 0.55 -14.80 6.07
N ARG A 104 1.25 -15.63 5.30
CA ARG A 104 0.66 -16.80 4.61
C ARG A 104 0.03 -17.80 5.57
N GLU A 105 0.70 -18.11 6.69
CA GLU A 105 0.21 -19.06 7.70
C GLU A 105 -1.04 -18.57 8.43
N ASN A 106 -1.22 -17.25 8.53
CA ASN A 106 -2.35 -16.62 9.22
C ASN A 106 -3.42 -16.08 8.26
N GLY A 107 -3.41 -16.51 6.99
CA GLY A 107 -4.41 -16.10 5.99
C GLY A 107 -4.33 -14.63 5.57
N ALA A 108 -3.21 -13.97 5.83
CA ALA A 108 -2.91 -12.61 5.45
C ALA A 108 -2.13 -12.55 4.12
N PHE A 109 -1.96 -11.34 3.59
CA PHE A 109 -1.17 -11.08 2.39
C PHE A 109 -0.08 -10.05 2.70
N ALA A 110 1.17 -10.39 2.39
CA ALA A 110 2.30 -9.52 2.58
C ALA A 110 2.98 -9.23 1.25
N ALA A 111 3.21 -7.96 0.94
CA ALA A 111 3.87 -7.54 -0.30
C ALA A 111 4.77 -6.32 -0.09
N PRO A 112 6.00 -6.32 -0.65
CA PRO A 112 6.89 -5.16 -0.57
C PRO A 112 6.26 -3.90 -1.18
N CYS A 113 6.33 -2.78 -0.44
CA CYS A 113 5.95 -1.47 -0.94
C CYS A 113 7.15 -0.68 -1.48
N HIS A 114 6.87 0.29 -2.35
CA HIS A 114 7.83 1.20 -2.98
C HIS A 114 9.20 0.57 -3.29
N PRO A 115 9.25 -0.59 -3.98
CA PRO A 115 10.41 -1.46 -4.08
C PRO A 115 11.56 -0.83 -4.89
N GLY A 116 11.28 0.17 -5.71
CA GLY A 116 12.27 0.96 -6.45
C GLY A 116 12.90 2.11 -5.65
N ARG A 117 12.47 2.35 -4.40
CA ARG A 117 13.11 3.37 -3.56
C ARG A 117 14.57 3.06 -3.33
N LYS A 118 15.40 4.10 -3.43
CA LYS A 118 16.84 3.96 -3.21
C LYS A 118 17.11 3.62 -1.75
N ARG A 119 18.00 2.65 -1.51
CA ARG A 119 18.49 2.19 -0.19
C ARG A 119 17.50 1.44 0.69
N VAL A 120 16.19 1.68 0.53
CA VAL A 120 15.14 1.08 1.37
C VAL A 120 14.14 0.24 0.59
N GLY A 121 14.10 0.33 -0.74
CA GLY A 121 13.22 -0.48 -1.57
C GLY A 121 13.81 -1.87 -1.85
N LEU A 122 12.96 -2.88 -1.91
CA LEU A 122 13.27 -4.28 -2.22
C LEU A 122 14.36 -4.47 -3.29
N PHE A 123 14.26 -3.75 -4.41
CA PHE A 123 15.16 -3.95 -5.54
C PHE A 123 16.57 -3.40 -5.27
N SER A 124 16.73 -2.43 -4.36
CA SER A 124 18.06 -2.02 -3.88
C SER A 124 18.76 -3.14 -3.11
N HIS A 125 17.99 -3.99 -2.41
CA HIS A 125 18.52 -5.12 -1.64
C HIS A 125 18.79 -6.35 -2.50
N TYR A 126 18.04 -6.54 -3.59
CA TYR A 126 18.27 -7.64 -4.54
C TYR A 126 19.68 -7.58 -5.16
N GLU A 127 20.20 -6.37 -5.42
CA GLU A 127 21.57 -6.20 -5.95
C GLU A 127 22.66 -6.69 -4.97
N LEU A 128 22.39 -6.64 -3.66
CA LEU A 128 23.35 -6.97 -2.61
C LEU A 128 23.20 -8.40 -2.09
N SER A 129 21.96 -8.84 -1.92
CA SER A 129 21.61 -10.05 -1.18
C SER A 129 20.84 -11.08 -2.02
N GLY A 130 20.52 -10.74 -3.27
CA GLY A 130 19.78 -11.61 -4.19
C GLY A 130 18.25 -11.55 -3.98
N PRO A 131 17.49 -12.11 -4.93
CA PRO A 131 16.03 -12.11 -4.90
C PRO A 131 15.46 -13.06 -3.83
N ILE A 132 14.23 -12.76 -3.40
CA ILE A 132 13.45 -13.59 -2.46
C ILE A 132 12.43 -14.39 -3.26
N SER A 133 12.47 -15.73 -3.17
CA SER A 133 11.63 -16.63 -3.98
C SER A 133 10.13 -16.46 -3.75
N ASP A 134 9.75 -16.07 -2.53
CA ASP A 134 8.36 -16.04 -2.10
C ASP A 134 7.69 -14.68 -2.40
N VAL A 135 8.45 -13.72 -2.94
CA VAL A 135 7.88 -12.47 -3.43
C VAL A 135 7.37 -12.69 -4.85
N HIS A 136 6.09 -12.40 -5.08
CA HIS A 136 5.45 -12.46 -6.40
C HIS A 136 4.60 -11.23 -6.72
N THR A 137 4.51 -10.27 -5.80
CA THR A 137 3.69 -9.06 -5.92
C THR A 137 4.36 -7.91 -5.19
N VAL A 138 4.39 -6.73 -5.81
CA VAL A 138 5.03 -5.52 -5.26
C VAL A 138 4.24 -4.26 -5.62
N GLU A 139 4.40 -3.18 -4.86
CA GLU A 139 3.79 -1.87 -5.17
C GLU A 139 4.59 -1.17 -6.28
N VAL A 140 4.16 -1.27 -7.53
CA VAL A 140 4.92 -0.69 -8.66
C VAL A 140 4.66 0.80 -8.89
N PHE A 141 3.53 1.33 -8.39
CA PHE A 141 3.20 2.75 -8.41
C PHE A 141 2.97 3.27 -7.00
N ASN A 142 3.89 4.11 -6.52
CA ASN A 142 3.81 4.70 -5.19
C ASN A 142 3.67 6.22 -5.25
N GLY A 143 2.61 6.81 -4.71
CA GLY A 143 2.37 8.27 -4.82
C GLY A 143 3.44 9.16 -4.18
N GLY A 144 4.27 8.62 -3.28
CA GLY A 144 5.43 9.26 -2.66
C GLY A 144 6.73 9.14 -3.44
N SER A 145 6.79 8.32 -4.50
CA SER A 145 8.01 8.09 -5.27
C SER A 145 8.52 9.32 -6.02
N ILE A 146 9.84 9.44 -6.07
CA ILE A 146 10.53 10.45 -6.88
C ILE A 146 10.74 9.95 -8.32
N PRO A 147 11.05 10.84 -9.29
CA PRO A 147 11.27 10.42 -10.67
C PRO A 147 12.33 9.31 -10.79
N GLY A 148 11.98 8.24 -11.51
CA GLY A 148 12.83 7.06 -11.73
C GLY A 148 12.50 5.87 -10.82
N GLU A 149 11.85 6.05 -9.68
CA GLU A 149 11.59 4.95 -8.73
C GLU A 149 10.45 4.03 -9.19
N ASP A 150 9.34 4.59 -9.70
CA ASP A 150 8.26 3.77 -10.28
C ASP A 150 8.74 3.06 -11.53
N GLU A 151 9.52 3.74 -12.40
CA GLU A 151 10.06 3.14 -13.62
C GLU A 151 11.00 1.97 -13.30
N LEU A 152 11.81 2.10 -12.25
CA LEU A 152 12.62 0.99 -11.74
C LEU A 152 11.73 -0.13 -11.21
N SER A 153 10.68 0.21 -10.46
CA SER A 153 9.76 -0.77 -9.86
C SER A 153 9.06 -1.61 -10.92
N VAL A 154 8.48 -0.96 -11.94
CA VAL A 154 7.83 -1.62 -13.09
C VAL A 154 8.84 -2.50 -13.85
N LYS A 155 10.03 -1.97 -14.15
CA LYS A 155 11.05 -2.71 -14.89
C LYS A 155 11.48 -3.98 -14.16
N GLN A 156 11.78 -3.88 -12.87
CA GLN A 156 12.24 -5.02 -12.08
C GLN A 156 11.11 -6.03 -11.83
N ALA A 157 9.89 -5.57 -11.55
CA ALA A 157 8.73 -6.45 -11.47
C ALA A 157 8.55 -7.27 -12.76
N ALA A 158 8.70 -6.65 -13.94
CA ALA A 158 8.62 -7.35 -15.22
C ALA A 158 9.76 -8.39 -15.41
N ILE A 159 10.99 -8.07 -15.00
CA ILE A 159 12.13 -9.00 -15.06
C ILE A 159 11.89 -10.24 -14.21
N HIS A 160 11.31 -10.06 -13.02
CA HIS A 160 11.06 -11.13 -12.08
C HIS A 160 9.70 -11.82 -12.25
N GLY A 161 8.83 -11.31 -13.15
CA GLY A 161 7.47 -11.83 -13.36
C GLY A 161 6.51 -11.54 -12.20
N TYR A 162 6.74 -10.47 -11.45
CA TYR A 162 5.90 -10.07 -10.32
C TYR A 162 4.65 -9.32 -10.80
N LYS A 163 3.54 -9.50 -10.10
CA LYS A 163 2.36 -8.64 -10.23
C LYS A 163 2.61 -7.28 -9.55
N GLY A 164 1.93 -6.25 -10.01
CA GLY A 164 2.10 -4.88 -9.50
C GLY A 164 0.79 -4.29 -8.99
N PHE A 165 0.80 -3.69 -7.80
CA PHE A 165 -0.30 -2.87 -7.29
C PHE A 165 0.17 -1.42 -7.06
N GLY A 166 -0.76 -0.53 -6.69
CA GLY A 166 -0.46 0.87 -6.42
C GLY A 166 -1.11 1.43 -5.16
N GLY A 167 -0.46 2.43 -4.58
CA GLY A 167 -0.92 3.13 -3.40
C GLY A 167 -0.27 4.52 -3.30
N SER A 168 -0.95 5.48 -2.69
CA SER A 168 -0.47 6.86 -2.68
C SER A 168 0.70 7.09 -1.72
N ASP A 169 0.85 6.22 -0.73
CA ASP A 169 1.75 6.39 0.42
C ASP A 169 1.59 7.77 1.04
N SER A 170 0.31 8.13 1.20
CA SER A 170 -0.10 9.45 1.61
C SER A 170 0.10 9.62 3.11
N HIS A 171 0.89 10.61 3.48
CA HIS A 171 1.08 11.08 4.86
C HIS A 171 0.33 12.40 5.14
N VAL A 172 -0.20 13.02 4.09
CA VAL A 172 -0.92 14.29 4.12
C VAL A 172 -2.12 14.23 3.18
N VAL A 173 -3.22 14.82 3.61
CA VAL A 173 -4.53 14.76 2.94
C VAL A 173 -4.49 15.02 1.44
N SER A 174 -3.64 15.94 0.96
CA SER A 174 -3.60 16.33 -0.45
C SER A 174 -3.00 15.30 -1.40
N ARG A 175 -2.35 14.24 -0.90
CA ARG A 175 -1.68 13.22 -1.72
C ARG A 175 -2.46 11.92 -1.89
N ILE A 176 -3.53 11.73 -1.13
CA ILE A 176 -4.36 10.53 -1.24
C ILE A 176 -4.84 10.31 -2.68
N GLY A 177 -4.81 9.05 -3.12
CA GLY A 177 -5.23 8.65 -4.45
C GLY A 177 -4.27 9.03 -5.57
N TYR A 178 -3.06 9.56 -5.30
CA TYR A 178 -2.08 9.82 -6.38
C TYR A 178 -1.73 8.55 -7.17
N CYS A 179 -1.65 7.42 -6.48
CA CYS A 179 -1.64 6.09 -7.07
C CYS A 179 -2.66 5.23 -6.31
N ALA A 180 -3.20 4.23 -6.98
CA ALA A 180 -4.20 3.34 -6.42
C ALA A 180 -4.14 1.98 -7.15
N THR A 181 -5.03 1.07 -6.77
CA THR A 181 -5.18 -0.24 -7.38
C THR A 181 -6.62 -0.41 -7.88
N ALA A 182 -6.76 -0.77 -9.15
CA ALA A 182 -8.02 -1.15 -9.75
C ALA A 182 -8.22 -2.67 -9.61
N PHE A 183 -9.42 -3.06 -9.21
CA PHE A 183 -9.87 -4.44 -9.09
C PHE A 183 -11.05 -4.66 -10.06
N GLU A 184 -11.05 -5.80 -10.74
CA GLU A 184 -12.19 -6.21 -11.59
C GLU A 184 -13.45 -6.50 -10.74
N SER A 185 -13.25 -6.93 -9.50
CA SER A 185 -14.30 -7.23 -8.54
C SER A 185 -14.87 -5.95 -7.93
N ASP A 186 -16.19 -5.88 -7.85
CA ASP A 186 -16.93 -4.84 -7.12
C ASP A 186 -17.40 -5.33 -5.74
N SER A 187 -16.87 -6.46 -5.26
CA SER A 187 -17.38 -7.16 -4.07
C SER A 187 -16.51 -7.02 -2.82
N ILE A 188 -15.37 -6.31 -2.91
CA ILE A 188 -14.49 -6.10 -1.76
C ILE A 188 -15.22 -5.21 -0.75
N THR A 189 -15.59 -5.80 0.39
CA THR A 189 -16.26 -5.10 1.49
C THR A 189 -15.55 -5.34 2.83
N THR A 190 -14.58 -6.24 2.87
CA THR A 190 -13.79 -6.58 4.05
C THR A 190 -12.32 -6.75 3.67
N VAL A 191 -11.45 -6.78 4.69
CA VAL A 191 -10.01 -7.01 4.49
C VAL A 191 -9.73 -8.42 3.98
N GLU A 192 -10.53 -9.42 4.36
CA GLU A 192 -10.43 -10.79 3.85
C GLU A 192 -10.79 -10.85 2.37
N GLY A 193 -11.80 -10.09 1.95
CA GLY A 193 -12.14 -9.94 0.52
C GLY A 193 -10.98 -9.32 -0.27
N LEU A 194 -10.36 -8.26 0.28
CA LEU A 194 -9.19 -7.63 -0.32
C LEU A 194 -8.02 -8.62 -0.43
N VAL A 195 -7.73 -9.39 0.63
CA VAL A 195 -6.70 -10.44 0.62
C VAL A 195 -6.98 -11.48 -0.45
N GLY A 196 -8.23 -11.93 -0.60
CA GLY A 196 -8.62 -12.88 -1.66
C GLY A 196 -8.34 -12.36 -3.07
N GLU A 197 -8.68 -11.09 -3.34
CA GLU A 197 -8.40 -10.45 -4.63
C GLU A 197 -6.89 -10.30 -4.87
N LEU A 198 -6.13 -9.89 -3.85
CA LEU A 198 -4.67 -9.81 -3.92
C LEU A 198 -4.01 -11.17 -4.17
N GLN A 199 -4.53 -12.25 -3.58
CA GLN A 199 -4.04 -13.61 -3.80
C GLN A 199 -4.39 -14.15 -5.21
N SER A 200 -5.58 -13.83 -5.73
CA SER A 200 -5.95 -14.16 -7.11
C SER A 200 -5.06 -13.43 -8.13
N GLY A 201 -4.68 -12.20 -7.75
CA GLY A 201 -3.93 -11.26 -8.53
C GLY A 201 -4.65 -10.73 -9.75
N SER A 202 -5.98 -10.57 -9.66
CA SER A 202 -6.82 -9.84 -10.60
C SER A 202 -6.91 -8.36 -10.19
N PHE A 203 -5.79 -7.66 -10.35
CA PHE A 203 -5.68 -6.23 -10.04
C PHE A 203 -4.67 -5.55 -10.95
N GLU A 204 -4.82 -4.23 -11.11
CA GLU A 204 -3.90 -3.40 -11.89
C GLU A 204 -3.52 -2.12 -11.14
N PRO A 205 -2.25 -1.69 -11.22
CA PRO A 205 -1.82 -0.45 -10.59
C PRO A 205 -2.26 0.73 -11.47
N ILE A 206 -2.79 1.78 -10.85
CA ILE A 206 -3.18 3.00 -11.56
C ILE A 206 -2.47 4.23 -10.99
N SER A 207 -2.09 5.14 -11.87
CA SER A 207 -1.60 6.47 -11.49
C SER A 207 -2.70 7.49 -11.78
N LEU A 208 -3.10 8.23 -10.76
CA LEU A 208 -4.05 9.35 -10.85
C LEU A 208 -3.36 10.68 -10.52
N ARG A 209 -2.02 10.70 -10.55
CA ARG A 209 -1.25 11.93 -10.33
C ARG A 209 -1.73 12.99 -11.32
N PRO A 210 -1.91 14.24 -10.89
CA PRO A 210 -2.20 15.31 -11.81
C PRO A 210 -1.04 15.42 -12.81
N GLU A 211 -1.38 15.45 -14.10
CA GLU A 211 -0.41 15.72 -15.17
C GLU A 211 0.43 16.95 -14.79
N PRO A 212 1.76 16.91 -14.98
CA PRO A 212 2.57 18.10 -14.79
C PRO A 212 1.98 19.20 -15.65
N LYS A 213 1.65 20.35 -15.03
CA LYS A 213 1.26 21.54 -15.78
C LYS A 213 2.43 21.86 -16.70
N ASN A 214 2.32 21.48 -17.97
CA ASN A 214 3.29 21.87 -18.98
C ASN A 214 3.47 23.38 -18.85
N ALA A 215 4.71 23.80 -18.59
CA ALA A 215 5.09 25.19 -18.73
C ALA A 215 4.65 25.61 -20.13
N THR A 216 3.69 26.52 -20.20
CA THR A 216 3.32 27.22 -21.42
C THR A 216 4.57 27.92 -21.94
N THR A 217 5.32 27.25 -22.80
CA THR A 217 6.12 27.91 -23.83
C THR A 217 5.17 28.16 -24.98
N GLU A 218 4.43 29.25 -24.92
CA GLU A 218 3.94 29.86 -26.15
C GLU A 218 5.11 30.62 -26.80
N PRO A 219 5.22 30.58 -28.15
CA PRO A 219 6.32 31.17 -28.91
C PRO A 219 6.33 32.71 -28.92
#